data_AF-A0A385DBJ0-F1
#
_entry.id   AF-A0A385DBJ0-F1
#
_cell.length_a   1.000
_cell.length_b   1.000
_cell.length_c   1.000
_cell.angle_alpha   90.00
_cell.angle_beta   90.00
_cell.angle_gamma   90.00
#
_symmetry.space_group_name_H-M   'P 1'
#
loop_
_entity.id
_entity.type
_entity.pdbx_description
1 polymer ?
#
loop_
_entity_poly.entity_id
_entity_poly.type
_entity_poly.pdbx_seq_one_letter_code
_entity_poly.pdbx_strand_id
1 'polypeptide(L)'
;MEALAAELRMSKSHLSRIELADYMPPPELPEQLDRRFGLDKVFAELYELARHEIHPDKFRRRMELEAQAQVIQEYSPQVVPGLLQTEAYARAQFHVHNPRASESEIERLVSARMSRQALLVGDSRPDYSVIMDEAVLHRFYGGAQVMREQLLRLMDSCSSPSMCIQVIPFAQGGHALVGGSLSLWTLSKGNQVAYEESITTGTLLEDWESVAGLRRAYDVLSACALSPAQTADLIKRTLEALPHE
;
A
#
# COMPACT_ATOMS: atom_id res chain seq x y z
N MET A 1 -35.26 -8.14 -5.88
CA MET A 1 -34.26 -9.22 -5.91
C MET A 1 -34.63 -10.39 -6.82
N GLU A 2 -35.65 -11.20 -6.53
CA GLU A 2 -35.98 -12.37 -7.40
C GLU A 2 -36.38 -12.01 -8.84
N ALA A 3 -37.20 -10.97 -9.00
CA ALA A 3 -37.58 -10.47 -10.33
C ALA A 3 -36.37 -9.96 -11.15
N LEU A 4 -35.42 -9.28 -10.49
CA LEU A 4 -34.21 -8.74 -11.12
C LEU A 4 -33.24 -9.87 -11.52
N ALA A 5 -33.08 -10.87 -10.66
CA ALA A 5 -32.24 -12.04 -10.93
C ALA A 5 -32.74 -12.85 -12.14
N ALA A 6 -34.05 -13.07 -12.25
CA ALA A 6 -34.67 -13.78 -13.38
C ALA A 6 -34.46 -13.05 -14.71
N GLU A 7 -34.59 -11.72 -14.71
CA GLU A 7 -34.47 -10.87 -15.90
C GLU A 7 -33.02 -10.74 -16.38
N LEU A 8 -32.07 -10.64 -15.45
CA LEU A 8 -30.63 -10.63 -15.72
C LEU A 8 -30.06 -12.02 -16.04
N ARG A 9 -30.89 -13.08 -16.00
CA ARG A 9 -30.47 -14.48 -16.15
C ARG A 9 -29.36 -14.89 -15.17
N MET A 10 -29.41 -14.37 -13.95
CA MET A 10 -28.46 -14.66 -12.87
C MET A 10 -29.18 -15.35 -11.72
N SER A 11 -28.50 -16.21 -10.96
CA SER A 11 -29.11 -16.73 -9.74
C SER A 11 -29.24 -15.61 -8.69
N LYS A 12 -30.23 -15.73 -7.81
CA LYS A 12 -30.41 -14.80 -6.67
C LYS A 12 -29.16 -14.75 -5.78
N SER A 13 -28.47 -15.88 -5.61
CA SER A 13 -27.21 -15.94 -4.86
C SER A 13 -26.07 -15.23 -5.55
N HIS A 14 -26.00 -15.29 -6.89
CA HIS A 14 -25.02 -14.56 -7.69
C HIS A 14 -25.29 -13.05 -7.57
N LEU A 15 -26.52 -12.61 -7.88
CA LEU A 15 -26.91 -11.20 -7.76
C LEU A 15 -26.70 -10.63 -6.34
N SER A 16 -27.03 -11.40 -5.29
CA SER A 16 -26.81 -10.99 -3.89
C SER A 16 -25.34 -10.78 -3.57
N ARG A 17 -24.44 -11.60 -4.12
CA ARG A 17 -23.00 -11.46 -3.90
C ARG A 17 -22.42 -10.26 -4.67
N ILE A 18 -23.04 -9.81 -5.76
CA ILE A 18 -22.73 -8.50 -6.40
C ILE A 18 -23.18 -7.35 -5.51
N GLU A 19 -24.42 -7.40 -5.02
CA GLU A 19 -24.97 -6.35 -4.15
C GLU A 19 -24.16 -6.21 -2.86
N LEU A 20 -23.60 -7.31 -2.34
CA LEU A 20 -22.73 -7.35 -1.18
C LEU A 20 -21.26 -7.02 -1.49
N ALA A 21 -20.93 -6.69 -2.74
CA ALA A 21 -19.58 -6.40 -3.20
C ALA A 21 -18.56 -7.54 -2.99
N ASP A 22 -19.01 -8.80 -2.94
CA ASP A 22 -18.13 -9.98 -2.82
C ASP A 22 -17.34 -10.26 -4.12
N TYR A 23 -17.85 -9.82 -5.27
CA TYR A 23 -17.18 -9.97 -6.56
C TYR A 23 -17.60 -8.88 -7.55
N MET A 24 -16.76 -8.66 -8.56
CA MET A 24 -16.98 -7.61 -9.53
C MET A 24 -18.13 -7.97 -10.50
N PRO A 25 -19.12 -7.08 -10.71
CA PRO A 25 -20.12 -7.21 -11.77
C PRO A 25 -19.50 -7.70 -13.10
N PRO A 26 -20.12 -8.66 -13.79
CA PRO A 26 -19.69 -9.00 -15.15
C PRO A 26 -19.84 -7.76 -16.05
N PRO A 27 -18.95 -7.55 -17.05
CA PRO A 27 -18.91 -6.32 -17.86
C PRO A 27 -20.23 -5.96 -18.55
N GLU A 28 -21.09 -6.95 -18.78
CA GLU A 28 -22.37 -6.79 -19.46
C GLU A 28 -23.51 -6.37 -18.51
N LEU A 29 -23.31 -6.49 -17.18
CA LEU A 29 -24.33 -6.20 -16.18
C LEU A 29 -24.65 -4.70 -16.03
N PRO A 30 -23.68 -3.77 -16.00
CA PRO A 30 -23.95 -2.34 -15.85
C PRO A 30 -24.92 -1.80 -16.90
N GLU A 31 -24.70 -2.12 -18.18
CA GLU A 31 -25.58 -1.69 -19.28
C GLU A 31 -26.98 -2.35 -19.22
N GLN A 32 -27.10 -3.52 -18.61
CA GLN A 32 -28.40 -4.16 -18.38
C GLN A 32 -29.17 -3.46 -17.25
N LEU A 33 -28.47 -3.04 -16.20
CA LEU A 33 -29.05 -2.27 -15.10
C LEU A 33 -29.49 -0.88 -15.58
N ASP A 34 -28.66 -0.18 -16.37
CA ASP A 34 -29.03 1.12 -16.95
C ASP A 34 -30.30 1.03 -17.81
N ARG A 35 -30.37 0.04 -18.71
CA ARG A 35 -31.58 -0.23 -19.51
C ARG A 35 -32.80 -0.54 -18.63
N ARG A 36 -32.61 -1.30 -17.56
CA ARG A 36 -33.71 -1.75 -16.69
C ARG A 36 -34.28 -0.63 -15.84
N PHE A 37 -33.44 0.27 -15.37
CA PHE A 37 -33.84 1.40 -14.53
C PHE A 37 -34.12 2.68 -15.33
N GLY A 38 -33.93 2.65 -16.66
CA GLY A 38 -34.15 3.81 -17.52
C GLY A 38 -33.12 4.92 -17.26
N LEU A 39 -31.91 4.54 -16.88
CA LEU A 39 -30.81 5.45 -16.55
C LEU A 39 -29.90 5.63 -17.76
N ASP A 40 -29.37 6.84 -17.93
CA ASP A 40 -28.38 7.14 -18.97
C ASP A 40 -26.97 6.87 -18.43
N LYS A 41 -26.47 5.65 -18.67
CA LYS A 41 -25.10 5.21 -18.39
C LYS A 41 -24.62 5.34 -16.94
N VAL A 42 -25.50 5.52 -15.97
CA VAL A 42 -25.11 5.70 -14.57
C VAL A 42 -24.34 4.49 -14.03
N PHE A 43 -24.86 3.28 -14.25
CA PHE A 43 -24.18 2.05 -13.83
C PHE A 43 -22.93 1.78 -14.68
N ALA A 44 -22.98 2.04 -15.99
CA ALA A 44 -21.83 1.89 -16.88
C ALA A 44 -20.65 2.82 -16.49
N GLU A 45 -20.93 4.07 -16.15
CA GLU A 45 -19.92 5.03 -15.69
C GLU A 45 -19.38 4.64 -14.31
N LEU A 46 -20.25 4.23 -13.37
CA LEU A 46 -19.83 3.70 -12.07
C LEU A 46 -18.96 2.43 -12.20
N TYR A 47 -19.26 1.57 -13.17
CA TYR A 47 -18.47 0.37 -13.45
C TYR A 47 -17.08 0.72 -13.98
N GLU A 48 -16.97 1.69 -14.88
CA GLU A 48 -15.66 2.13 -15.40
C GLU A 48 -14.79 2.78 -14.32
N LEU A 49 -15.41 3.47 -13.35
CA LEU A 49 -14.72 3.93 -12.14
C LEU A 49 -14.30 2.75 -11.25
N ALA A 50 -15.20 1.81 -10.98
CA ALA A 50 -14.96 0.72 -10.03
C ALA A 50 -14.02 -0.38 -10.55
N ARG A 51 -14.01 -0.69 -11.85
CA ARG A 51 -13.23 -1.80 -12.42
C ARG A 51 -11.71 -1.58 -12.39
N HIS A 52 -11.29 -0.33 -12.25
CA HIS A 52 -9.87 0.06 -12.15
C HIS A 52 -9.46 0.34 -10.70
N GLU A 53 -10.42 0.38 -9.77
CA GLU A 53 -10.15 0.53 -8.34
C GLU A 53 -9.99 -0.86 -7.69
N ILE A 54 -8.98 -0.99 -6.83
CA ILE A 54 -9.01 -2.00 -5.76
C ILE A 54 -10.35 -1.79 -5.06
N HIS A 55 -11.27 -2.75 -5.16
CA HIS A 55 -12.67 -2.67 -4.65
C HIS A 55 -12.78 -1.64 -3.52
N PRO A 56 -13.56 -0.55 -3.64
CA PRO A 56 -13.60 0.53 -2.64
C PRO A 56 -13.76 0.03 -1.20
N ASP A 57 -14.48 -1.08 -1.01
CA ASP A 57 -14.63 -1.75 0.29
C ASP A 57 -13.36 -2.46 0.77
N LYS A 58 -12.56 -3.05 -0.13
CA LYS A 58 -11.24 -3.60 0.20
C LYS A 58 -10.24 -2.51 0.55
N PHE A 59 -10.25 -1.39 -0.16
CA PHE A 59 -9.41 -0.24 0.20
C PHE A 59 -9.84 0.38 1.54
N ARG A 60 -11.14 0.56 1.77
CA ARG A 60 -11.67 1.01 3.06
C ARG A 60 -11.34 0.04 4.18
N ARG A 61 -11.56 -1.26 3.98
CA ARG A 61 -11.22 -2.32 4.94
C ARG A 61 -9.73 -2.34 5.26
N ARG A 62 -8.87 -2.17 4.26
CA ARG A 62 -7.41 -2.02 4.43
C ARG A 62 -7.10 -0.84 5.37
N MET A 63 -7.66 0.34 5.11
CA MET A 63 -7.43 1.53 5.94
C MET A 63 -7.95 1.36 7.37
N GLU A 64 -9.13 0.74 7.53
CA GLU A 64 -9.70 0.44 8.85
C GLU A 64 -8.82 -0.49 9.68
N LEU A 65 -8.27 -1.53 9.06
CA LEU A 65 -7.42 -2.51 9.72
C LEU A 65 -6.06 -1.92 10.09
N GLU A 66 -5.45 -1.14 9.20
CA GLU A 66 -4.20 -0.43 9.50
C GLU A 66 -4.39 0.56 10.65
N ALA A 67 -5.48 1.32 10.67
CA ALA A 67 -5.77 2.28 11.75
C ALA A 67 -5.97 1.61 13.12
N GLN A 68 -6.30 0.31 13.14
CA GLN A 68 -6.48 -0.49 14.35
C GLN A 68 -5.22 -1.31 14.72
N ALA A 69 -4.17 -1.25 13.91
CA ALA A 69 -2.96 -2.01 14.14
C ALA A 69 -2.23 -1.50 15.39
N GLN A 70 -1.79 -2.43 16.24
CA GLN A 70 -0.88 -2.18 17.35
C GLN A 70 0.58 -2.36 16.91
N VAL A 71 0.81 -3.22 15.91
CA VAL A 71 2.10 -3.42 15.27
C VAL A 71 1.90 -3.41 13.76
N ILE A 72 2.74 -2.64 13.07
CA ILE A 72 2.81 -2.59 11.61
C ILE A 72 4.21 -3.07 11.21
N GLN A 73 4.27 -4.10 10.37
CA GLN A 73 5.52 -4.57 9.77
C GLN A 73 5.40 -4.47 8.25
N GLU A 74 6.36 -3.84 7.59
CA GLU A 74 6.27 -3.55 6.16
C GLU A 74 7.54 -3.93 5.41
N TYR A 75 7.40 -4.52 4.23
CA TYR A 75 8.48 -4.70 3.27
C TYR A 75 8.20 -3.84 2.03
N SER A 76 9.13 -2.95 1.69
CA SER A 76 9.05 -2.13 0.48
C SER A 76 10.21 -2.38 -0.47
N PRO A 77 9.96 -2.94 -1.67
CA PRO A 77 11.01 -3.34 -2.60
C PRO A 77 11.54 -2.22 -3.50
N GLN A 78 10.77 -1.14 -3.74
CA GLN A 78 11.06 -0.25 -4.87
C GLN A 78 10.93 1.24 -4.58
N VAL A 79 10.18 1.60 -3.54
CA VAL A 79 9.91 3.01 -3.17
C VAL A 79 9.99 3.19 -1.67
N VAL A 80 10.16 4.43 -1.20
CA VAL A 80 10.08 4.69 0.24
C VAL A 80 8.66 4.36 0.74
N PRO A 81 8.51 3.61 1.84
CA PRO A 81 7.22 3.32 2.46
C PRO A 81 6.38 4.58 2.67
N GLY A 82 5.09 4.53 2.34
CA GLY A 82 4.22 5.71 2.32
C GLY A 82 4.16 6.47 3.65
N LEU A 83 4.30 5.76 4.77
CA LEU A 83 4.31 6.33 6.11
C LEU A 83 5.59 7.10 6.45
N LEU A 84 6.66 6.93 5.66
CA LEU A 84 7.96 7.58 5.83
C LEU A 84 8.29 8.59 4.74
N GLN A 85 7.38 8.80 3.77
CA GLN A 85 7.60 9.72 2.66
C GLN A 85 7.57 11.19 3.12
N THR A 86 8.41 12.04 2.53
CA THR A 86 8.20 13.49 2.56
C THR A 86 7.11 13.87 1.56
N GLU A 87 6.49 15.04 1.74
CA GLU A 87 5.47 15.52 0.81
C GLU A 87 6.02 15.64 -0.62
N ALA A 88 7.23 16.19 -0.78
CA ALA A 88 7.88 16.35 -2.07
C ALA A 88 8.15 15.01 -2.77
N TYR A 89 8.61 13.99 -2.01
CA TYR A 89 8.81 12.64 -2.55
C TYR A 89 7.49 12.00 -2.97
N ALA A 90 6.46 12.09 -2.11
CA ALA A 90 5.13 11.56 -2.41
C ALA A 90 4.53 12.21 -3.66
N ARG A 91 4.63 13.54 -3.79
CA ARG A 91 4.17 14.28 -4.97
C ARG A 91 4.89 13.83 -6.24
N ALA A 92 6.23 13.78 -6.21
CA ALA A 92 7.02 13.31 -7.34
C ALA A 92 6.69 11.87 -7.73
N GLN A 93 6.49 10.98 -6.74
CA GLN A 93 6.02 9.62 -6.97
C GLN A 93 4.66 9.60 -7.67
N PHE A 94 3.67 10.36 -7.17
CA PHE A 94 2.33 10.35 -7.76
C PHE A 94 2.29 10.88 -9.19
N HIS A 95 3.09 11.89 -9.52
CA HIS A 95 3.21 12.37 -10.90
C HIS A 95 3.72 11.28 -11.85
N VAL A 96 4.74 10.51 -11.43
CA VAL A 96 5.29 9.41 -12.24
C VAL A 96 4.28 8.28 -12.42
N HIS A 97 3.54 7.92 -11.37
CA HIS A 97 2.56 6.83 -11.43
C HIS A 97 1.26 7.23 -12.15
N ASN A 98 0.93 8.52 -12.17
CA ASN A 98 -0.32 9.05 -12.74
C ASN A 98 -0.04 10.16 -13.77
N PRO A 99 0.59 9.84 -14.92
CA PRO A 99 1.05 10.85 -15.87
C PRO A 99 -0.08 11.65 -16.55
N ARG A 100 -1.34 11.24 -16.36
CA ARG A 100 -2.53 11.91 -16.90
C ARG A 100 -3.39 12.59 -15.84
N ALA A 101 -3.02 12.48 -14.56
CA ALA A 101 -3.75 13.14 -13.49
C ALA A 101 -3.53 14.66 -13.52
N SER A 102 -4.57 15.40 -13.20
CA SER A 102 -4.53 16.84 -12.94
C SER A 102 -3.77 17.15 -11.64
N GLU A 103 -3.28 18.38 -11.51
CA GLU A 103 -2.62 18.83 -10.28
C GLU A 103 -3.53 18.70 -9.05
N SER A 104 -4.83 18.97 -9.20
CA SER A 104 -5.80 18.79 -8.11
C SER A 104 -5.96 17.33 -7.67
N GLU A 105 -5.86 16.38 -8.61
CA GLU A 105 -5.89 14.95 -8.27
C GLU A 105 -4.61 14.53 -7.54
N ILE A 106 -3.45 15.02 -7.99
CA ILE A 106 -2.17 14.79 -7.32
C ILE A 106 -2.20 15.36 -5.90
N GLU A 107 -2.67 16.59 -5.73
CA GLU A 107 -2.79 17.24 -4.42
C GLU A 107 -3.68 16.43 -3.47
N ARG A 108 -4.81 15.92 -3.96
CA ARG A 108 -5.70 15.05 -3.16
C ARG A 108 -4.99 13.78 -2.71
N LEU A 109 -4.21 13.15 -3.59
CA LEU A 109 -3.45 11.93 -3.27
C LEU A 109 -2.32 12.22 -2.26
N VAL A 110 -1.59 13.31 -2.43
CA VAL A 110 -0.55 13.77 -1.49
C VAL A 110 -1.15 14.06 -0.12
N SER A 111 -2.24 14.84 -0.07
CA SER A 111 -2.93 15.16 1.18
C SER A 111 -3.40 13.90 1.92
N ALA A 112 -3.97 12.92 1.20
CA ALA A 112 -4.34 11.64 1.78
C ALA A 112 -3.12 10.86 2.32
N ARG A 113 -1.99 10.85 1.58
CA ARG A 113 -0.73 10.22 1.99
C ARG A 113 -0.18 10.83 3.28
N MET A 114 -0.12 12.16 3.34
CA MET A 114 0.41 12.90 4.50
C MET A 114 -0.52 12.77 5.71
N SER A 115 -1.84 12.84 5.51
CA SER A 115 -2.82 12.65 6.60
C SER A 115 -2.70 11.27 7.24
N ARG A 116 -2.40 10.23 6.45
CA ARG A 116 -2.19 8.86 6.93
C ARG A 116 -0.97 8.73 7.86
N GLN A 117 0.04 9.59 7.72
CA GLN A 117 1.23 9.55 8.60
C GLN A 117 0.92 9.92 10.06
N ALA A 118 -0.23 10.54 10.32
CA ALA A 118 -0.69 10.80 11.69
C ALA A 118 -0.80 9.50 12.53
N LEU A 119 -0.91 8.32 11.90
CA LEU A 119 -0.85 7.03 12.57
C LEU A 119 0.43 6.82 13.38
N LEU A 120 1.55 7.40 12.96
CA LEU A 120 2.86 7.23 13.62
C LEU A 120 3.11 8.26 14.74
N VAL A 121 2.12 9.06 15.10
CA VAL A 121 2.23 10.15 16.09
C VAL A 121 1.28 9.91 17.26
N GLY A 122 1.69 10.34 18.46
CA GLY A 122 0.88 10.26 19.68
C GLY A 122 1.19 9.05 20.57
N ASP A 123 0.44 8.94 21.67
CA ASP A 123 0.67 7.93 22.72
C ASP A 123 0.18 6.52 22.33
N SER A 124 -0.78 6.43 21.41
CA SER A 124 -1.34 5.18 20.91
C SER A 124 -0.78 4.78 19.54
N ARG A 125 0.37 5.32 19.14
CA ARG A 125 1.03 4.97 17.86
C ARG A 125 1.44 3.49 17.86
N PRO A 126 1.37 2.79 16.71
CA PRO A 126 1.81 1.41 16.62
C PRO A 126 3.34 1.30 16.68
N ASP A 127 3.82 0.13 17.09
CA ASP A 127 5.20 -0.26 16.81
C ASP A 127 5.35 -0.47 15.30
N TYR A 128 6.28 0.24 14.67
CA TYR A 128 6.46 0.21 13.22
C TYR A 128 7.82 -0.35 12.83
N SER A 129 7.83 -1.53 12.21
CA SER A 129 9.04 -2.11 11.65
C SER A 129 8.97 -2.09 10.13
N VAL A 130 10.06 -1.69 9.48
CA VAL A 130 10.10 -1.68 8.02
C VAL A 130 11.43 -2.19 7.49
N ILE A 131 11.35 -3.02 6.46
CA ILE A 131 12.49 -3.48 5.68
C ILE A 131 12.35 -2.88 4.28
N MET A 132 13.34 -2.10 3.87
CA MET A 132 13.43 -1.57 2.52
C MET A 132 14.46 -2.36 1.73
N ASP A 133 14.21 -2.63 0.46
CA ASP A 133 15.28 -3.04 -0.45
C ASP A 133 16.25 -1.88 -0.68
N GLU A 134 17.54 -2.17 -0.82
CA GLU A 134 18.56 -1.16 -1.13
C GLU A 134 18.20 -0.32 -2.36
N ALA A 135 17.45 -0.87 -3.32
CA ALA A 135 16.91 -0.14 -4.47
C ALA A 135 16.10 1.11 -4.09
N VAL A 136 15.44 1.11 -2.93
CA VAL A 136 14.68 2.27 -2.41
C VAL A 136 15.58 3.49 -2.23
N LEU A 137 16.84 3.29 -1.83
CA LEU A 137 17.79 4.38 -1.57
C LEU A 137 18.38 4.96 -2.87
N HIS A 138 18.28 4.21 -3.98
CA HIS A 138 18.92 4.57 -5.25
C HIS A 138 17.94 4.98 -6.36
N ARG A 139 16.63 4.77 -6.18
CA ARG A 139 15.61 5.22 -7.14
C ARG A 139 15.08 6.60 -6.77
N PHE A 140 15.63 7.63 -7.42
CA PHE A 140 15.31 9.01 -7.09
C PHE A 140 13.98 9.44 -7.70
N TYR A 141 13.05 9.86 -6.85
CA TYR A 141 11.84 10.58 -7.25
C TYR A 141 12.04 12.06 -6.97
N GLY A 142 11.75 12.91 -7.96
CA GLY A 142 11.80 14.37 -7.79
C GLY A 142 13.20 15.00 -7.84
N GLY A 143 14.23 14.25 -8.22
CA GLY A 143 15.62 14.75 -8.34
C GLY A 143 16.45 14.57 -7.06
N ALA A 144 17.68 15.08 -7.07
CA ALA A 144 18.64 14.86 -6.00
C ALA A 144 18.25 15.61 -4.72
N GLN A 145 17.73 16.85 -4.85
CA GLN A 145 17.27 17.62 -3.70
C GLN A 145 16.09 16.96 -2.96
N VAL A 146 15.08 16.46 -3.68
CA VAL A 146 13.94 15.75 -3.07
C VAL A 146 14.41 14.46 -2.39
N MET A 147 15.32 13.72 -3.02
CA MET A 147 15.89 12.52 -2.42
C MET A 147 16.72 12.83 -1.18
N ARG A 148 17.46 13.94 -1.17
CA ARG A 148 18.23 14.41 0.00
C ARG A 148 17.32 14.62 1.20
N GLU A 149 16.22 15.34 1.02
CA GLU A 149 15.22 15.57 2.06
C GLU A 149 14.57 14.26 2.54
N GLN A 150 14.29 13.35 1.61
CA GLN A 150 13.73 12.04 1.93
C GLN A 150 14.70 11.17 2.75
N LEU A 151 15.98 11.12 2.40
CA LEU A 151 16.98 10.36 3.14
C LEU A 151 17.24 10.95 4.54
N LEU A 152 17.24 12.28 4.66
CA LEU A 152 17.29 12.96 5.97
C LEU A 152 16.11 12.54 6.85
N ARG A 153 14.89 12.53 6.31
CA ARG A 153 13.70 12.05 7.03
C ARG A 153 13.83 10.60 7.50
N LEU A 154 14.40 9.71 6.67
CA LEU A 154 14.63 8.32 7.08
C LEU A 154 15.65 8.21 8.21
N MET A 155 16.73 9.01 8.20
CA MET A 155 17.69 9.02 9.31
C MET A 155 17.07 9.50 10.61
N ASP A 156 16.21 10.52 10.57
CA ASP A 156 15.47 10.98 11.76
C ASP A 156 14.59 9.84 12.31
N SER A 157 13.90 9.12 11.43
CA SER A 157 13.04 7.99 11.81
C SER A 157 13.83 6.80 12.39
N CYS A 158 15.08 6.56 11.96
CA CYS A 158 15.95 5.54 12.55
C CYS A 158 16.26 5.78 14.05
N SER A 159 16.07 7.01 14.54
CA SER A 159 16.31 7.38 15.94
C SER A 159 15.07 7.22 16.83
N SER A 160 13.91 6.87 16.28
CA SER A 160 12.67 6.73 17.03
C SER A 160 12.62 5.40 17.79
N PRO A 161 12.27 5.38 19.09
CA PRO A 161 12.20 4.14 19.88
C PRO A 161 11.02 3.23 19.49
N SER A 162 9.99 3.76 18.81
CA SER A 162 8.84 2.98 18.33
C SER A 162 8.99 2.56 16.87
N MET A 163 10.18 2.72 16.28
CA MET A 163 10.43 2.36 14.89
C MET A 163 11.69 1.50 14.76
N CYS A 164 11.64 0.52 13.86
CA CYS A 164 12.79 -0.25 13.44
C CYS A 164 12.89 -0.17 11.92
N ILE A 165 13.91 0.53 11.42
CA ILE A 165 14.17 0.66 9.98
C ILE A 165 15.38 -0.20 9.64
N GLN A 166 15.19 -1.11 8.69
CA GLN A 166 16.25 -1.95 8.15
C GLN A 166 16.30 -1.86 6.63
N VAL A 167 17.48 -2.12 6.07
CA VAL A 167 17.66 -2.28 4.62
C VAL A 167 18.16 -3.68 4.33
N ILE A 168 17.53 -4.37 3.37
CA ILE A 168 18.06 -5.60 2.79
C ILE A 168 19.06 -5.21 1.68
N PRO A 169 20.37 -5.51 1.83
CA PRO A 169 21.38 -5.06 0.89
C PRO A 169 21.38 -5.92 -0.38
N PHE A 170 21.78 -5.36 -1.53
CA PHE A 170 21.88 -6.10 -2.79
C PHE A 170 22.78 -7.34 -2.68
N ALA A 171 23.82 -7.28 -1.85
CA ALA A 171 24.73 -8.38 -1.60
C ALA A 171 24.06 -9.62 -0.98
N GLN A 172 22.88 -9.48 -0.39
CA GLN A 172 22.12 -10.60 0.17
C GLN A 172 21.54 -11.52 -0.92
N GLY A 173 21.31 -11.00 -2.13
CA GLY A 173 20.73 -11.75 -3.24
C GLY A 173 19.22 -11.99 -3.10
N GLY A 174 18.73 -13.06 -3.74
CA GLY A 174 17.29 -13.35 -3.82
C GLY A 174 16.65 -13.71 -2.48
N HIS A 175 15.41 -13.26 -2.28
CA HIS A 175 14.60 -13.56 -1.09
C HIS A 175 13.12 -13.74 -1.47
N ALA A 176 12.33 -14.33 -0.56
CA ALA A 176 10.96 -14.79 -0.85
C ALA A 176 9.95 -13.67 -1.16
N LEU A 177 10.24 -12.43 -0.76
CA LEU A 177 9.31 -11.29 -0.88
C LEU A 177 9.60 -10.38 -2.09
N VAL A 178 10.58 -10.72 -2.95
CA VAL A 178 11.02 -9.85 -4.06
C VAL A 178 9.91 -9.46 -5.06
N GLY A 179 8.83 -10.25 -5.13
CA GLY A 179 7.74 -10.09 -6.11
C GLY A 179 6.74 -8.96 -5.84
N GLY A 180 6.80 -8.31 -4.68
CA GLY A 180 5.84 -7.26 -4.32
C GLY A 180 6.14 -6.62 -2.96
N SER A 181 5.28 -5.69 -2.55
CA SER A 181 5.32 -5.15 -1.19
C SER A 181 4.42 -5.97 -0.27
N LEU A 182 4.75 -5.96 1.02
CA LEU A 182 4.01 -6.67 2.05
C LEU A 182 3.78 -5.73 3.23
N SER A 183 2.56 -5.69 3.76
CA SER A 183 2.24 -5.11 5.07
C SER A 183 1.63 -6.20 5.94
N LEU A 184 2.09 -6.32 7.18
CA LEU A 184 1.55 -7.19 8.21
C LEU A 184 1.05 -6.32 9.35
N TRP A 185 -0.20 -6.52 9.75
CA TRP A 185 -0.81 -5.81 10.87
C TRP A 185 -1.14 -6.79 11.98
N THR A 186 -0.66 -6.50 13.18
CA THR A 186 -1.15 -7.16 14.39
C THR A 186 -2.15 -6.23 15.06
N LEU A 187 -3.41 -6.66 15.12
CA LEU A 187 -4.52 -5.95 15.73
C LEU A 187 -4.64 -6.30 17.22
N SER A 188 -5.59 -5.67 17.90
CA SER A 188 -5.94 -6.02 19.28
C SER A 188 -6.24 -7.52 19.43
N LYS A 189 -5.85 -8.09 20.57
CA LYS A 189 -5.98 -9.53 20.90
C LYS A 189 -5.16 -10.48 20.01
N GLY A 190 -4.23 -9.96 19.21
CA GLY A 190 -3.26 -10.76 18.46
C GLY A 190 -3.76 -11.25 17.09
N ASN A 191 -4.90 -10.75 16.61
CA ASN A 191 -5.35 -11.05 15.24
C ASN A 191 -4.36 -10.46 14.24
N GLN A 192 -3.95 -11.25 13.25
CA GLN A 192 -2.97 -10.84 12.25
C GLN A 192 -3.60 -10.80 10.86
N VAL A 193 -3.23 -9.78 10.10
CA VAL A 193 -3.68 -9.56 8.73
C VAL A 193 -2.47 -9.25 7.87
N ALA A 194 -2.47 -9.75 6.64
CA ALA A 194 -1.47 -9.40 5.64
C ALA A 194 -2.11 -8.65 4.47
N TYR A 195 -1.35 -7.75 3.88
CA TYR A 195 -1.71 -7.08 2.65
C TYR A 195 -0.51 -7.12 1.70
N GLU A 196 -0.71 -7.74 0.55
CA GLU A 196 0.29 -7.77 -0.53
C GLU A 196 -0.13 -6.78 -1.61
N GLU A 197 0.82 -6.03 -2.14
CA GLU A 197 0.56 -5.06 -3.22
C GLU A 197 1.59 -5.23 -4.33
N SER A 198 1.06 -5.47 -5.54
CA SER A 198 1.76 -5.49 -6.82
C SER A 198 1.48 -4.18 -7.58
N ILE A 199 1.92 -4.09 -8.84
CA ILE A 199 1.83 -2.86 -9.64
C ILE A 199 0.38 -2.38 -9.83
N THR A 200 -0.57 -3.31 -10.01
CA THR A 200 -1.97 -2.99 -10.34
C THR A 200 -2.98 -3.65 -9.42
N THR A 201 -2.53 -4.51 -8.51
CA THR A 201 -3.41 -5.31 -7.66
C THR A 201 -2.93 -5.29 -6.22
N GLY A 202 -3.87 -5.39 -5.30
CA GLY A 202 -3.59 -5.61 -3.89
C GLY A 202 -4.53 -6.65 -3.30
N THR A 203 -3.99 -7.49 -2.43
CA THR A 203 -4.70 -8.63 -1.84
C THR A 203 -4.65 -8.52 -0.32
N LEU A 204 -5.83 -8.48 0.31
CA LEU A 204 -5.98 -8.55 1.76
C LEU A 204 -6.18 -10.02 2.18
N LEU A 205 -5.36 -10.49 3.11
CA LEU A 205 -5.36 -11.86 3.62
C LEU A 205 -5.62 -11.83 5.12
N GLU A 206 -6.71 -12.46 5.54
CA GLU A 206 -7.15 -12.56 6.94
C GLU A 206 -7.15 -14.01 7.44
N ASP A 207 -6.88 -14.99 6.57
CA ASP A 207 -6.76 -16.40 6.98
C ASP A 207 -5.39 -16.69 7.59
N TRP A 208 -5.41 -17.51 8.63
CA TRP A 208 -4.22 -17.78 9.44
C TRP A 208 -3.07 -18.41 8.63
N GLU A 209 -3.37 -19.33 7.72
CA GLU A 209 -2.34 -20.09 6.98
C GLU A 209 -1.55 -19.17 6.05
N SER A 210 -2.24 -18.33 5.26
CA SER A 210 -1.60 -17.38 4.35
C SER A 210 -0.80 -16.33 5.13
N VAL A 211 -1.37 -15.77 6.21
CA VAL A 211 -0.70 -14.76 7.03
C VAL A 211 0.53 -15.33 7.73
N ALA A 212 0.46 -16.56 8.24
CA ALA A 212 1.60 -17.22 8.89
C ALA A 212 2.76 -17.48 7.92
N GLY A 213 2.44 -17.86 6.67
CA GLY A 213 3.44 -18.03 5.61
C GLY A 213 4.20 -16.73 5.30
N LEU A 214 3.47 -15.63 5.13
CA LEU A 214 4.05 -14.30 4.86
C LEU A 214 4.82 -13.75 6.06
N ARG A 215 4.32 -13.97 7.28
CA ARG A 215 5.03 -13.62 8.50
C ARG A 215 6.37 -14.33 8.59
N ARG A 216 6.42 -15.64 8.32
CA ARG A 216 7.67 -16.40 8.29
C ARG A 216 8.64 -15.84 7.25
N ALA A 217 8.16 -15.47 6.06
CA ALA A 217 9.00 -14.87 5.03
C ALA A 217 9.57 -13.51 5.46
N TYR A 218 8.76 -12.67 6.11
CA TYR A 218 9.20 -11.40 6.69
C TYR A 218 10.25 -11.59 7.79
N ASP A 219 10.03 -12.53 8.72
CA ASP A 219 10.95 -12.77 9.83
C ASP A 219 12.32 -13.26 9.34
N VAL A 220 12.34 -14.14 8.32
CA VAL A 220 13.59 -14.56 7.65
C VAL A 220 14.27 -13.36 6.98
N LEU A 221 13.50 -12.51 6.30
CA LEU A 221 14.05 -11.32 5.64
C LEU A 221 14.68 -10.34 6.66
N SER A 222 14.02 -10.12 7.80
CA SER A 222 14.53 -9.25 8.88
C SER A 222 15.86 -9.75 9.44
N ALA A 223 16.03 -11.07 9.57
CA ALA A 223 17.28 -11.68 10.02
C ALA A 223 18.43 -11.54 9.00
N CYS A 224 18.11 -11.37 7.72
CA CYS A 224 19.08 -11.14 6.64
C CYS A 224 19.34 -9.65 6.36
N ALA A 225 18.45 -8.77 6.80
CA ALA A 225 18.60 -7.33 6.62
C ALA A 225 19.71 -6.76 7.50
N LEU A 226 20.24 -5.61 7.11
CA LEU A 226 21.21 -4.86 7.91
C LEU A 226 20.61 -4.52 9.28
N SER A 227 21.45 -4.50 10.32
CA SER A 227 21.03 -3.95 11.61
C SER A 227 20.62 -2.48 11.49
N PRO A 228 19.82 -1.92 12.42
CA PRO A 228 19.44 -0.51 12.38
C PRO A 228 20.64 0.46 12.28
N ALA A 229 21.74 0.16 12.99
CA ALA A 229 22.96 0.97 12.91
C ALA A 229 23.62 0.91 11.53
N GLN A 230 23.77 -0.29 10.96
CA GLN A 230 24.31 -0.46 9.60
C GLN A 230 23.40 0.15 8.53
N THR A 231 22.09 0.12 8.74
CA THR A 231 21.09 0.77 7.89
C THR A 231 21.27 2.28 7.91
N ALA A 232 21.41 2.89 9.09
CA ALA A 232 21.68 4.33 9.21
C ALA A 232 23.00 4.72 8.52
N ASP A 233 24.05 3.92 8.66
CA ASP A 233 25.32 4.14 7.97
C ASP A 233 25.21 4.05 6.45
N LEU A 234 24.36 3.15 5.93
CA LEU A 234 24.11 3.01 4.49
C LEU A 234 23.32 4.21 3.95
N ILE A 235 22.28 4.64 4.67
CA ILE A 235 21.48 5.83 4.32
C ILE A 235 22.38 7.06 4.29
N LYS A 236 23.23 7.24 5.32
CA LYS A 236 24.18 8.36 5.39
C LYS A 236 25.16 8.36 4.21
N ARG A 237 25.75 7.21 3.88
CA ARG A 237 26.64 7.09 2.72
C ARG A 237 25.93 7.41 1.41
N THR A 238 24.69 6.98 1.27
CA THR A 238 23.87 7.29 0.08
C THR A 238 23.60 8.80 -0.03
N LEU A 239 23.27 9.44 1.10
CA LEU A 239 23.06 10.89 1.20
C LEU A 239 24.31 11.70 0.81
N GLU A 240 25.49 11.24 1.25
CA GLU A 240 26.79 11.85 0.92
C GLU A 240 27.17 11.67 -0.55
N ALA A 241 26.75 10.56 -1.17
CA ALA A 241 27.00 10.27 -2.58
C ALA A 241 26.01 10.92 -3.56
N LEU A 242 24.95 11.59 -3.06
CA LEU A 242 24.02 12.31 -3.93
C LEU A 242 24.74 13.40 -4.73
N PRO A 243 24.39 13.60 -6.01
CA PRO A 243 24.93 14.71 -6.80
C PRO A 243 24.73 16.05 -6.08
N HIS A 244 25.76 16.90 -6.11
CA HIS A 244 25.60 18.32 -5.78
C HIS A 244 24.93 18.99 -6.99
N GLU A 245 23.73 19.52 -6.79
CA GLU A 245 23.05 20.38 -7.78
C GLU A 245 23.73 21.74 -7.90
#